data_AF-A0A936T1U0-F1
#
_entry.id   AF-A0A936T1U0-F1
#
_cell.length_a   1.000
_cell.length_b   1.000
_cell.length_c   1.000
_cell.angle_alpha   90.00
_cell.angle_beta   90.00
_cell.angle_gamma   90.00
#
_symmetry.space_group_name_H-M   'P 1'
#
loop_
_entity.id
_entity.type
_entity.pdbx_description
1 polymer ?
#
loop_
_entity_poly.entity_id
_entity_poly.type
_entity_poly.pdbx_seq_one_letter_code
_entity_poly.pdbx_strand_id
1 'polypeptide(L)'
;MDEAEGGMIPLYGFLQGDTIGVVILARGEDTMRDLAEKLEQAARTRVAPLRKPVVHFAGEDRPSSVTVVAAGMQVLDRFDVRESS
;
A
#
# COMPACT_ATOMS: atom_id res chain seq x y z
N MET A 1 -7.66 21.06 12.22
CA MET A 1 -8.42 20.94 10.97
C MET A 1 -8.23 19.50 10.55
N ASP A 2 -9.24 18.66 10.79
CA ASP A 2 -9.22 17.25 10.39
C ASP A 2 -9.25 17.17 8.86
N GLU A 3 -8.11 16.86 8.25
CA GLU A 3 -8.00 16.61 6.79
C GLU A 3 -8.43 15.17 6.41
N ALA A 4 -8.96 14.40 7.36
CA ALA A 4 -9.14 12.95 7.21
C ALA A 4 -10.60 12.49 6.97
N GLU A 5 -11.56 13.38 6.70
CA GLU A 5 -12.88 12.96 6.20
C GLU A 5 -12.92 13.12 4.67
N GLY A 6 -12.58 12.04 3.96
CA GLY A 6 -12.69 11.90 2.49
C GLY A 6 -11.46 12.31 1.67
N GLY A 7 -10.35 12.66 2.33
CA GLY A 7 -9.10 13.08 1.69
C GLY A 7 -8.27 11.92 1.13
N MET A 8 -7.51 12.19 0.06
CA MET A 8 -6.49 11.27 -0.43
C MET A 8 -5.30 11.27 0.55
N ILE A 9 -4.88 10.10 1.00
CA ILE A 9 -3.71 9.88 1.86
C ILE A 9 -2.54 9.45 0.96
N PRO A 10 -1.54 10.31 0.70
CA PRO A 10 -0.36 9.90 -0.04
C PRO A 10 0.50 8.98 0.82
N LEU A 11 0.91 7.83 0.30
CA LEU A 11 1.71 6.81 0.99
C LEU A 11 2.93 6.45 0.13
N TYR A 12 4.06 6.16 0.77
CA TYR A 12 5.24 5.63 0.06
C TYR A 12 5.13 4.11 -0.06
N GLY A 13 4.90 3.60 -1.28
CA GLY A 13 4.82 2.18 -1.58
C GLY A 13 6.11 1.64 -2.20
N PHE A 14 6.59 0.51 -1.69
CA PHE A 14 7.73 -0.24 -2.22
C PHE A 14 7.31 -1.66 -2.58
N LEU A 15 7.53 -2.06 -3.83
CA LEU A 15 7.18 -3.41 -4.29
C LEU A 15 8.41 -4.30 -4.29
N GLN A 16 8.29 -5.53 -3.77
CA GLN A 16 9.35 -6.53 -3.82
C GLN A 16 9.82 -6.76 -5.26
N GLY A 17 11.12 -6.61 -5.48
CA GLY A 17 11.74 -6.72 -6.80
C GLY A 17 11.78 -5.40 -7.59
N ASP A 18 11.16 -4.33 -7.11
CA ASP A 18 11.36 -2.98 -7.65
C ASP A 18 12.61 -2.33 -7.04
N THR A 19 13.19 -1.38 -7.78
CA THR A 19 14.33 -0.57 -7.33
C THR A 19 13.92 0.82 -6.87
N ILE A 20 12.69 1.25 -7.20
CA ILE A 20 12.17 2.56 -6.82
C ILE A 20 10.90 2.42 -5.97
N GLY A 21 10.77 3.30 -4.97
CA GLY A 21 9.49 3.53 -4.30
C GLY A 21 8.66 4.54 -5.08
N VAL A 22 7.34 4.44 -4.98
CA VAL A 22 6.40 5.37 -5.63
C VAL A 22 5.39 5.90 -4.61
N VAL A 23 4.92 7.13 -4.82
CA VAL A 23 3.80 7.68 -4.02
C VAL A 23 2.50 7.11 -4.55
N ILE A 24 1.78 6.40 -3.70
CA ILE A 24 0.43 5.89 -3.96
C ILE A 24 -0.57 6.79 -3.24
N LEU A 25 -1.55 7.29 -3.98
CA LEU A 25 -2.66 8.05 -3.38
C LEU A 25 -3.75 7.07 -2.98
N ALA A 26 -3.94 6.90 -1.67
CA ALA A 26 -4.95 6.04 -1.10
C ALA A 26 -6.15 6.85 -0.58
N ARG A 27 -7.29 6.18 -0.39
CA ARG A 27 -8.41 6.67 0.40
C ARG A 27 -8.42 5.93 1.74
N GLY A 28 -9.01 6.53 2.76
CA GLY A 28 -9.10 5.90 4.09
C GLY A 28 -9.82 4.55 4.05
N GLU A 29 -10.80 4.39 3.14
CA GLU A 29 -11.59 3.18 2.94
C GLU A 29 -10.93 2.13 2.03
N ASP A 30 -9.83 2.46 1.34
CA ASP A 30 -9.10 1.47 0.54
C ASP A 30 -8.64 0.34 1.47
N THR A 31 -8.78 -0.90 1.01
CA THR A 31 -8.26 -2.06 1.70
C THR A 31 -6.77 -2.28 1.39
N MET A 32 -6.08 -3.09 2.19
CA MET A 32 -4.71 -3.51 1.89
C MET A 32 -4.59 -4.21 0.52
N ARG A 33 -5.65 -4.91 0.09
CA ARG A 33 -5.75 -5.45 -1.26
C ARG A 33 -5.70 -4.33 -2.30
N ASP A 34 -6.54 -3.31 -2.14
CA ASP A 34 -6.59 -2.17 -3.07
C ASP A 34 -5.24 -1.44 -3.13
N LEU A 35 -4.56 -1.29 -1.98
CA LEU A 35 -3.21 -0.72 -1.92
C LEU A 35 -2.19 -1.56 -2.70
N ALA A 36 -2.20 -2.88 -2.51
CA ALA A 36 -1.29 -3.78 -3.22
C ALA A 36 -1.53 -3.71 -4.74
N GLU A 37 -2.79 -3.78 -5.17
CA GLU A 37 -3.17 -3.70 -6.58
C GLU A 37 -2.75 -2.36 -7.20
N LYS A 38 -2.95 -1.23 -6.50
CA LYS A 38 -2.51 0.09 -6.95
C LYS A 38 -0.99 0.15 -7.12
N LEU A 39 -0.23 -0.40 -6.17
CA LEU A 39 1.22 -0.40 -6.23
C LEU A 39 1.74 -1.31 -7.36
N GLU A 40 1.23 -2.52 -7.48
CA GLU A 40 1.58 -3.44 -8.58
C GLU A 40 1.28 -2.82 -9.95
N GLN A 41 0.12 -2.20 -10.10
CA GLN A 41 -0.25 -1.52 -11.33
C GLN A 41 0.68 -0.34 -11.66
N ALA A 42 1.13 0.42 -10.66
CA ALA A 42 2.09 1.52 -10.83
C ALA A 42 3.52 1.03 -11.18
N ALA A 43 3.88 -0.16 -10.70
CA ALA A 43 5.20 -0.77 -10.90
C ALA A 43 5.28 -1.74 -12.10
N ARG A 44 4.15 -2.06 -12.75
CA ARG A 44 4.05 -3.11 -13.79
C ARG A 44 5.01 -3.01 -14.97
N THR A 45 5.57 -1.82 -15.25
CA THR A 45 6.55 -1.63 -16.32
C THR A 45 7.96 -2.08 -15.93
N ARG A 46 8.20 -2.30 -14.63
CA ARG A 46 9.50 -2.66 -14.06
C ARG A 46 9.48 -4.03 -13.37
N VAL A 47 8.35 -4.40 -12.80
CA VAL A 47 8.21 -5.61 -11.98
C VAL A 47 7.00 -6.42 -12.45
N ALA A 48 7.18 -7.73 -12.57
CA ALA A 48 6.09 -8.65 -12.86
C ALA A 48 5.15 -8.79 -11.63
N PRO A 49 3.84 -9.05 -11.81
CA PRO A 49 2.92 -9.21 -10.69
C PRO A 49 3.33 -10.34 -9.73
N LEU A 50 3.11 -10.15 -8.43
CA LEU A 50 3.33 -11.17 -7.40
C LEU A 50 2.17 -12.17 -7.39
N ARG A 51 2.40 -13.43 -6.97
CA ARG A 51 1.33 -14.45 -6.96
C ARG A 51 0.42 -14.32 -5.75
N LYS A 52 0.98 -13.93 -4.62
CA LYS A 52 0.27 -13.75 -3.33
C LYS A 52 0.76 -12.47 -2.65
N PRO A 53 0.43 -11.28 -3.19
CA PRO A 53 0.87 -10.02 -2.62
C PRO A 53 0.27 -9.82 -1.23
N VAL A 54 1.10 -9.36 -0.30
CA VAL A 54 0.74 -9.00 1.07
C VAL A 54 1.34 -7.63 1.38
N VAL A 55 0.53 -6.75 1.97
CA VAL A 55 0.99 -5.45 2.47
C VAL A 55 1.67 -5.67 3.83
N HIS A 56 2.93 -5.26 3.92
CA HIS A 56 3.70 -5.17 5.14
C HIS A 56 3.74 -3.70 5.60
N PHE A 57 3.24 -3.44 6.81
CA PHE A 57 3.18 -2.09 7.38
C PHE A 57 3.41 -2.13 8.89
N ALA A 58 4.27 -1.23 9.38
CA ALA A 58 4.64 -1.12 10.80
C ALA A 58 5.19 -2.44 11.40
N GLY A 59 5.97 -3.19 10.61
CA GLY A 59 6.61 -4.43 11.05
C GLY A 59 5.74 -5.68 10.95
N GLU A 60 4.51 -5.56 10.44
CA GLU A 60 3.54 -6.66 10.39
C GLU A 60 2.90 -6.80 9.01
N ASP A 61 2.57 -8.04 8.63
CA ASP A 61 1.73 -8.31 7.48
C ASP A 61 0.28 -8.00 7.82
N ARG A 62 -0.35 -7.18 6.99
CA ARG A 62 -1.72 -6.72 7.20
C ARG A 62 -2.72 -7.63 6.47
N PRO A 63 -3.82 -8.03 7.11
CA PRO A 63 -4.88 -8.77 6.43
C PRO A 63 -5.44 -7.98 5.26
N SER A 64 -5.75 -8.66 4.15
CA SER A 64 -6.15 -8.01 2.89
C SER A 64 -7.39 -7.12 3.00
N SER A 65 -8.26 -7.37 3.99
CA SER A 65 -9.52 -6.66 4.21
C SER A 65 -9.40 -5.44 5.14
N VAL A 66 -8.27 -5.26 5.83
CA VAL A 66 -8.06 -4.08 6.68
C VAL A 66 -7.97 -2.84 5.81
N THR A 67 -8.63 -1.76 6.22
CA THR A 67 -8.58 -0.48 5.50
C THR A 67 -7.37 0.35 5.90
N VAL A 68 -6.97 1.32 5.06
CA VAL A 68 -5.88 2.25 5.35
C VAL A 68 -6.06 2.95 6.69
N VAL A 69 -7.27 3.47 6.94
CA VAL A 69 -7.57 4.16 8.21
C VAL A 69 -7.59 3.19 9.40
N ALA A 70 -8.07 1.97 9.22
CA ALA A 70 -8.08 0.95 10.29
C ALA A 70 -6.69 0.42 10.61
N ALA A 71 -5.77 0.40 9.62
CA ALA A 71 -4.36 0.12 9.83
C ALA A 71 -3.60 1.29 10.50
N GLY A 72 -4.24 2.45 10.66
CA GLY A 72 -3.65 3.63 11.27
C GLY A 72 -2.63 4.35 10.39
N MET A 73 -2.58 4.06 9.09
CA MET A 73 -1.63 4.67 8.17
C MET A 73 -1.90 6.17 8.04
N GLN A 74 -0.83 6.97 8.10
CA GLN A 74 -0.86 8.41 7.99
C GLN A 74 -0.20 8.90 6.70
N VAL A 75 -0.35 10.20 6.45
CA VAL A 75 0.27 10.89 5.32
C VAL A 75 1.79 10.61 5.29
N LEU A 76 2.26 10.14 4.15
CA LEU A 76 3.65 9.78 3.84
C LEU A 76 4.21 8.60 4.62
N ASP A 77 3.35 7.79 5.27
CA ASP A 77 3.78 6.51 5.81
C ASP A 77 4.28 5.60 4.68
N ARG A 78 5.26 4.76 5.04
CA ARG A 78 5.81 3.74 4.16
C ARG A 78 5.08 2.42 4.34
N PHE A 79 4.76 1.76 3.24
CA PHE A 79 4.40 0.34 3.21
C PHE A 79 5.19 -0.41 2.15
N ASP A 80 5.34 -1.71 2.37
CA ASP A 80 5.98 -2.62 1.43
C ASP A 80 4.96 -3.65 0.95
N VAL A 81 5.01 -4.04 -0.32
CA VAL A 81 4.23 -5.15 -0.85
C VAL A 81 5.19 -6.27 -1.23
N ARG A 82 4.98 -7.43 -0.62
CA ARG A 82 5.85 -8.59 -0.76
C ARG A 82 5.04 -9.84 -1.03
N GLU A 83 5.68 -10.87 -1.56
CA GLU A 83 5.04 -12.17 -1.72
C GLU A 83 4.93 -12.83 -0.35
N SER A 84 3.74 -13.37 -0.02
CA SER A 84 3.56 -14.18 1.18
C SER A 84 4.54 -15.35 1.17
N SER A 85 5.15 -15.59 2.33
CA SER A 85 5.85 -16.86 2.61
C SER A 85 4.87 -18.04 2.57
#